data_AF-A0A662HXD7-F1
#
_entry.id   AF-A0A662HXD7-F1
#
_cell.length_a   1.000
_cell.length_b   1.000
_cell.length_c   1.000
_cell.angle_alpha   90.00
_cell.angle_beta   90.00
_cell.angle_gamma   90.00
#
_symmetry.space_group_name_H-M   'P 1'
#
loop_
_entity.id
_entity.type
_entity.pdbx_description
1 polymer ?
#
loop_
_entity_poly.entity_id
_entity_poly.type
_entity_poly.pdbx_seq_one_letter_code
_entity_poly.pdbx_strand_id
1 'polypeptide(L)' 'MVSVVISVRIPKELKEKLEELDINVSEVVREFLKEYVEEIEIKRLEEKLRRLRLHLSGKIDPTIVAKLVREDRVRK' A
#
# COMPACT_ATOMS: atom_id res chain seq x y z
N MET A 1 17.08 13.57 4.59
CA MET A 1 15.77 13.06 5.05
C MET A 1 15.87 12.78 6.53
N VAL A 2 14.86 13.15 7.31
CA VAL A 2 14.81 12.86 8.75
C VAL A 2 14.35 11.41 8.90
N SER A 3 15.20 10.54 9.44
CA SER A 3 14.83 9.17 9.77
C SER A 3 14.29 9.10 11.21
N VAL A 4 13.38 8.17 11.46
CA VAL A 4 12.85 7.86 12.79
C VAL A 4 13.28 6.46 13.17
N VAL A 5 13.71 6.25 14.41
CA VAL A 5 14.11 4.93 14.92
C VAL A 5 12.89 4.17 15.40
N ILE A 6 12.78 2.91 14.96
CA ILE A 6 11.80 1.95 15.45
C ILE A 6 12.57 0.86 16.20
N SER A 7 12.19 0.56 17.44
CA SER A 7 12.79 -0.53 18.23
C SER A 7 11.73 -1.60 18.48
N VAL A 8 12.01 -2.82 18.02
CA VAL A 8 11.12 -3.98 18.18
C VAL A 8 11.88 -5.09 18.88
N ARG A 9 11.25 -5.72 19.87
CA ARG A 9 11.82 -6.89 20.54
C ARG A 9 11.60 -8.13 19.68
N ILE A 10 12.67 -8.88 19.45
CA ILE A 10 12.65 -10.16 18.75
C ILE A 10 13.27 -11.27 19.63
N PRO A 11 12.96 -12.55 19.38
CA PRO A 11 13.64 -13.67 20.02
C PRO A 11 15.15 -13.62 19.78
N LYS A 12 15.96 -14.00 20.78
CA LYS A 12 17.43 -13.98 20.70
C LYS A 12 17.95 -14.86 19.56
N GLU A 13 17.40 -16.06 19.45
CA GLU A 13 17.74 -17.04 18.40
C GLU A 13 17.51 -16.49 16.98
N LEU A 14 16.51 -15.61 16.80
CA LEU A 14 16.25 -15.00 15.50
C LEU A 14 17.32 -13.97 15.16
N LYS A 15 17.74 -13.17 16.14
CA LYS A 15 18.84 -12.22 15.95
C LYS A 15 20.14 -12.94 15.60
N GLU A 16 20.46 -14.02 16.32
CA GLU A 16 21.65 -14.84 16.08
C GLU A 16 21.65 -15.40 14.65
N LYS A 17 20.53 -15.96 14.19
CA LYS A 17 20.40 -16.44 12.81
C LYS A 17 20.55 -15.34 11.75
N LEU A 18 20.02 -14.15 12.00
CA LEU A 18 20.14 -13.03 11.06
C LEU A 18 21.61 -12.57 10.94
N GLU A 19 22.36 -12.60 12.04
CA GLU A 19 23.79 -12.30 12.07
C GLU A 19 24.62 -13.41 11.39
N GLU A 20 24.33 -14.69 11.65
CA GLU A 20 24.98 -15.83 10.98
C GLU A 20 24.81 -15.81 9.46
N LEU A 21 23.65 -15.34 8.99
CA LEU A 21 23.31 -15.26 7.57
C LEU A 21 23.72 -13.92 6.92
N ASP A 22 24.39 -13.02 7.65
CA ASP A 22 24.79 -11.68 7.18
C ASP A 22 23.62 -10.86 6.58
N ILE A 23 22.44 -10.97 7.20
CA ILE A 23 21.22 -10.31 6.71
C ILE A 23 21.17 -8.86 7.20
N ASN A 24 21.07 -7.93 6.26
CA ASN A 24 20.81 -6.52 6.56
C ASN A 24 19.36 -6.29 7.01
N VAL A 25 19.12 -6.46 8.32
CA VAL A 25 17.79 -6.27 8.94
C VAL A 25 17.18 -4.91 8.60
N SER A 26 18.01 -3.87 8.54
CA SER A 26 17.52 -2.51 8.30
C SER A 26 16.97 -2.34 6.88
N GLU A 27 17.61 -2.98 5.89
CA GLU A 27 17.16 -2.96 4.49
C GLU A 27 15.88 -3.78 4.32
N VAL A 28 15.88 -5.03 4.80
CA VAL A 28 14.71 -5.91 4.75
C VAL A 28 13.49 -5.26 5.39
N VAL A 29 13.65 -4.68 6.59
CA VAL A 29 12.54 -4.02 7.29
C VAL A 29 12.05 -2.78 6.53
N ARG A 30 12.95 -1.98 5.94
CA ARG A 30 12.54 -0.79 5.18
C ARG A 30 11.76 -1.16 3.92
N GLU A 31 12.24 -2.13 3.16
CA GLU A 31 11.57 -2.60 1.94
C GLU A 31 10.23 -3.22 2.28
N PHE A 32 10.20 -4.13 3.26
CA PHE A 32 8.98 -4.76 3.72
C PHE A 32 7.93 -3.74 4.18
N LEU A 33 8.33 -2.75 5.00
CA LEU A 33 7.39 -1.74 5.47
C LEU A 33 6.86 -0.88 4.33
N LYS A 34 7.68 -0.57 3.31
CA LYS A 34 7.26 0.20 2.15
C LYS A 34 6.19 -0.57 1.36
N GLU A 35 6.48 -1.82 0.99
CA GLU A 35 5.55 -2.68 0.25
C GLU A 35 4.26 -2.92 1.04
N TYR A 36 4.38 -3.18 2.33
CA TYR A 36 3.24 -3.42 3.21
C TYR A 36 2.31 -2.20 3.32
N VAL A 37 2.87 -1.00 3.37
CA VAL A 37 2.07 0.24 3.35
C VAL A 37 1.35 0.39 2.02
N GLU A 38 2.04 0.21 0.89
CA GLU A 38 1.43 0.27 -0.45
C GLU A 38 0.27 -0.74 -0.58
N GLU A 39 0.45 -1.97 -0.11
CA GLU A 39 -0.59 -3.00 -0.11
C GLU A 39 -1.83 -2.58 0.69
N ILE A 40 -1.63 -2.02 1.89
CA ILE A 40 -2.74 -1.53 2.74
C ILE A 40 -3.46 -0.36 2.06
N GLU A 41 -2.72 0.56 1.45
CA GLU A 41 -3.31 1.71 0.76
C GLU A 41 -4.18 1.27 -0.42
N ILE A 42 -3.70 0.32 -1.24
CA ILE A 42 -4.47 -0.28 -2.33
C ILE A 42 -5.75 -0.92 -1.79
N LYS A 43 -5.64 -1.78 -0.76
CA LYS A 43 -6.81 -2.44 -0.15
C LYS A 43 -7.84 -1.43 0.37
N ARG A 44 -7.39 -0.33 0.99
CA ARG A 44 -8.28 0.74 1.47
C ARG A 44 -8.96 1.49 0.32
N LEU A 45 -8.23 1.74 -0.78
CA LEU A 45 -8.78 2.37 -1.98
C LEU A 45 -9.84 1.49 -2.63
N GLU A 46 -9.58 0.19 -2.77
CA GLU A 46 -10.54 -0.79 -3.30
C GLU A 46 -11.81 -0.84 -2.46
N GLU A 47 -11.68 -0.85 -1.13
CA GLU A 47 -12.83 -0.85 -0.23
C GLU A 47 -13.65 0.44 -0.35
N LYS A 48 -12.98 1.60 -0.44
CA LYS A 48 -13.64 2.89 -0.70
C LYS A 48 -14.38 2.87 -2.05
N LEU A 49 -13.76 2.36 -3.10
CA LEU A 49 -14.37 2.27 -4.43
C LEU A 49 -15.58 1.32 -4.42
N ARG A 50 -15.48 0.18 -3.73
CA ARG A 50 -16.59 -0.76 -3.56
C ARG A 50 -17.76 -0.10 -2.85
N ARG A 51 -17.51 0.61 -1.74
CA ARG A 51 -18.54 1.37 -1.02
C ARG A 51 -19.18 2.44 -1.91
N LEU A 52 -18.37 3.18 -2.67
CA LEU A 52 -18.87 4.20 -3.59
C LEU A 52 -19.77 3.58 -4.67
N ARG A 53 -19.34 2.46 -5.27
CA ARG A 53 -20.11 1.74 -6.29
C ARG A 53 -21.46 1.28 -5.75
N LEU A 54 -21.51 0.76 -4.52
CA LEU A 54 -22.78 0.36 -3.89
C LEU A 54 -23.73 1.54 -3.70
N HIS A 55 -23.23 2.68 -3.22
CA HIS A 55 -24.06 3.88 -2.99
C HIS A 55 -24.57 4.55 -4.27
N LEU A 56 -23.78 4.46 -5.35
CA LEU A 56 -24.08 5.08 -6.65
C LEU A 56 -24.75 4.12 -7.63
N SER A 57 -24.83 2.83 -7.30
CA SER A 57 -25.46 1.81 -8.15
C SER A 57 -26.89 2.22 -8.49
N GLY A 58 -27.19 2.31 -9.79
CA GLY A 58 -28.50 2.73 -10.30
C GLY A 58 -28.75 4.24 -10.30
N LYS A 59 -27.85 5.07 -9.75
CA LYS A 59 -27.96 6.54 -9.77
C LYS A 59 -27.13 7.19 -10.86
N ILE A 60 -26.07 6.53 -11.32
CA ILE A 60 -25.11 7.07 -12.29
C ILE A 60 -24.81 6.00 -13.33
N ASP A 61 -24.87 6.37 -14.62
CA ASP A 61 -24.45 5.50 -15.73
C ASP A 61 -22.91 5.40 -15.76
N PRO A 62 -22.34 4.19 -15.59
CA PRO A 62 -20.90 3.96 -15.66
C PRO A 62 -20.27 4.41 -16.98
N THR A 63 -21.03 4.39 -18.07
CA THR A 63 -20.58 4.76 -19.42
C THR A 63 -20.23 6.25 -19.50
N ILE A 64 -21.03 7.10 -18.84
CA ILE A 64 -20.80 8.54 -18.76
C ILE A 64 -19.55 8.82 -17.94
N VAL A 65 -19.40 8.16 -16.79
CA VAL A 65 -18.20 8.31 -15.93
C VAL A 65 -16.94 7.89 -16.69
N ALA A 66 -16.99 6.75 -17.39
CA ALA A 66 -15.86 6.27 -18.17
C ALA A 66 -15.48 7.24 -19.30
N LYS A 67 -16.47 7.87 -19.95
CA LYS A 67 -16.23 8.90 -20.98
C LYS A 67 -15.51 10.11 -20.39
N LEU A 68 -16.00 10.66 -19.28
CA LEU A 68 -15.40 11.81 -18.61
C LEU A 68 -13.94 11.55 -18.17
N VAL A 69 -13.67 10.36 -17.61
CA VAL A 69 -12.31 9.96 -17.20
C VAL A 69 -11.36 9.86 -18.40
N ARG A 70 -11.83 9.35 -19.54
CA ARG A 70 -11.00 9.28 -20.76
C ARG A 70 -10.71 10.68 -21.31
N GLU A 71 -11.70 11.56 -21.33
CA GLU A 71 -11.55 12.95 -21.80
C GLU A 71 -10.51 13.70 -20.96
N ASP A 72 -10.51 13.52 -19.63
CA ASP A 72 -9.53 14.14 -18.74
C ASP A 72 -8.10 13.60 -18.95
N ARG A 73 -7.95 12.29 -19.20
CA ARG A 73 -6.64 11.67 -19.47
C ARG A 73 -6.00 12.14 -20.78
N VAL A 74 -6.80 12.46 -21.81
CA VAL A 74 -6.31 12.96 -23.10
C VAL A 74 -5.91 14.44 -23.03
N ARG A 75 -6.42 15.18 -22.03
CA ARG A 75 -6.16 16.62 -21.85
C ARG A 75 -4.87 16.94 -21.10
N LYS A 76 -4.28 15.95 -20.42
CA LYS A 76 -2.99 16.04 -19.71
C LYS A 76 -1.87 15.48 -20.58
#